data_AF-A0A2M9P3P0-F1
#
_entry.id   AF-A0A2M9P3P0-F1
#
_cell.length_a   1.000
_cell.length_b   1.000
_cell.length_c   1.000
_cell.angle_alpha   90.00
_cell.angle_beta   90.00
_cell.angle_gamma   90.00
#
_symmetry.space_group_name_H-M   'P 1'
#
loop_
_entity.id
_entity.type
_entity.pdbx_description
1 polymer ?
#
loop_
_entity_poly.entity_id
_entity_poly.type
_entity_poly.pdbx_seq_one_letter_code
_entity_poly.pdbx_strand_id
1 'polypeptide(L)'
;KCKHLTEEEQAELVAEGRKPSIRFAVPAGEVLTFKDMVKDDVSFETDGFGDFVIVKKDGVPTYNFAVAVDDHLMKISHVLRGDDHISNTPKQMMIYEAFGWEPPVFGHMTLIVNESRKKLSKRDESIIQFIEQYEELGYLPEALFNFITLLGWSPVGEEEIFTKEEFINIFDADRLSKSPALFDKQKLTWMNNQYVKQLDADSAVELSLPHLIEAGKVSKSMTADEKEWVHGLVSLYQEQMSFGAEIVELSQLFFKDEVEFEAEAKEVLAEEQVPEVMKAFLQEIEGLEEFSADEIKKSIKAVQKSTGHKGKKLFM
;
A
#
# COMPACT_ATOMS: atom_id res chain seq x y z
N LYS A 1 11.41 39.99 -21.87
CA LYS A 1 11.10 40.31 -23.29
C LYS A 1 9.84 41.17 -23.43
N CYS A 2 8.70 40.79 -22.83
CA CYS A 2 7.45 41.56 -22.98
C CYS A 2 7.07 42.43 -21.76
N LYS A 3 7.97 42.58 -20.77
CA LYS A 3 7.69 43.25 -19.48
C LYS A 3 7.42 44.75 -19.61
N HIS A 4 7.97 45.40 -20.64
CA HIS A 4 7.91 46.84 -20.85
C HIS A 4 7.48 47.21 -22.28
N LEU A 5 6.62 46.40 -22.92
CA LEU A 5 6.11 46.75 -24.24
C LEU A 5 5.28 48.03 -24.17
N THR A 6 5.54 48.94 -25.09
CA THR A 6 4.74 50.14 -25.33
C THR A 6 3.36 49.79 -25.90
N GLU A 7 2.40 50.72 -25.80
CA GLU A 7 1.06 50.51 -26.38
C GLU A 7 1.11 50.28 -27.90
N GLU A 8 2.06 50.92 -28.60
CA GLU A 8 2.28 50.74 -30.03
C GLU A 8 2.77 49.33 -30.36
N GLU A 9 3.81 48.85 -29.67
CA GLU A 9 4.31 47.47 -29.84
C GLU A 9 3.24 46.42 -29.48
N GLN A 10 2.42 46.68 -28.47
CA GLN A 10 1.29 45.81 -28.13
C GLN A 10 0.25 45.78 -29.26
N ALA A 11 -0.10 46.94 -29.83
CA ALA A 11 -1.06 47.04 -30.93
C ALA A 11 -0.57 46.33 -32.20
N GLU A 12 0.72 46.44 -32.54
CA GLU A 12 1.32 45.70 -33.66
C GLU A 12 1.19 44.19 -33.49
N LEU A 13 1.54 43.66 -32.31
CA LEU A 13 1.44 42.22 -32.01
C LEU A 13 -0.01 41.73 -32.06
N VAL A 14 -0.98 42.56 -31.64
CA VAL A 14 -2.41 42.25 -31.75
C VAL A 14 -2.87 42.27 -33.21
N ALA A 15 -2.41 43.23 -34.02
CA ALA A 15 -2.72 43.32 -35.45
C ALA A 15 -2.18 42.11 -36.24
N GLU A 16 -1.06 41.52 -35.81
CA GLU A 16 -0.56 40.24 -36.32
C GLU A 16 -1.41 39.02 -35.92
N GLY A 17 -2.47 39.21 -35.12
CA GLY A 17 -3.35 38.15 -34.64
C GLY A 17 -2.78 37.35 -33.47
N ARG A 18 -1.73 37.83 -32.79
CA ARG A 18 -1.16 37.12 -31.64
C ARG A 18 -2.10 37.20 -30.44
N LYS A 19 -2.35 36.06 -29.81
CA LYS A 19 -3.10 35.96 -28.54
C LYS A 19 -2.10 35.85 -27.38
N PRO A 20 -2.04 36.84 -26.47
CA PRO A 20 -1.08 36.81 -25.37
C PRO A 20 -1.47 35.78 -24.32
N SER A 21 -0.46 35.39 -23.54
CA SER A 21 -0.65 34.76 -22.23
C SER A 21 -0.41 35.81 -21.16
N ILE A 22 -0.99 35.64 -19.98
CA ILE A 22 -0.70 36.49 -18.82
C ILE A 22 0.43 35.83 -18.04
N ARG A 23 1.47 36.60 -17.72
CA ARG A 23 2.64 36.16 -16.96
C ARG A 23 2.76 36.96 -15.67
N PHE A 24 3.18 36.28 -14.60
CA PHE A 24 3.55 36.92 -13.35
C PHE A 24 4.93 37.56 -13.52
N ALA A 25 5.04 38.83 -13.10
CA ALA A 25 6.30 39.55 -13.12
C ALA A 25 7.11 39.21 -11.87
N VAL A 26 8.16 38.40 -12.04
CA VAL A 26 9.01 38.00 -10.91
C VAL A 26 9.92 39.17 -10.52
N PRO A 27 10.01 39.55 -9.23
CA PRO A 27 10.99 40.52 -8.75
C PRO A 27 12.42 40.01 -8.97
N ALA A 28 13.36 40.89 -9.33
CA ALA A 28 14.74 40.48 -9.62
C ALA A 28 15.64 40.68 -8.39
N GLY A 29 16.60 39.77 -8.19
CA GLY A 29 17.61 39.88 -7.14
C GLY A 29 17.09 39.71 -5.71
N GLU A 30 15.97 39.01 -5.52
CA GLU A 30 15.39 38.75 -4.21
C GLU A 30 15.65 37.31 -3.77
N VAL A 31 15.63 37.09 -2.45
CA VAL A 31 15.65 35.75 -1.84
C VAL A 31 14.33 35.55 -1.12
N LEU A 32 13.53 34.61 -1.60
CA LEU A 32 12.27 34.22 -0.99
C LEU A 32 12.55 33.09 -0.01
N THR A 33 12.36 33.36 1.28
CA THR A 33 12.49 32.37 2.35
C THR A 33 11.13 32.12 2.97
N PHE A 34 10.81 30.85 3.20
CA PHE A 34 9.64 30.44 3.98
C PHE A 34 10.00 29.35 4.97
N LYS A 35 9.24 29.31 6.07
CA LYS A 35 9.35 28.27 7.08
C LYS A 35 8.40 27.14 6.72
N ASP A 36 8.97 26.00 6.33
CA ASP A 36 8.25 24.75 6.14
C ASP A 36 8.12 24.00 7.47
N MET A 37 6.94 23.48 7.76
CA MET A 37 6.73 22.74 9.01
C MET A 37 7.43 21.37 9.05
N VAL A 38 7.87 20.84 7.90
CA VAL A 38 8.61 19.58 7.80
C VAL A 38 10.09 19.83 7.47
N LYS A 39 10.40 20.77 6.59
CA LYS A 39 11.76 21.02 6.06
C LYS A 39 12.50 22.20 6.71
N ASP A 40 11.92 22.86 7.70
CA ASP A 40 12.40 24.10 8.31
C ASP A 40 12.52 25.25 7.29
N ASP A 41 13.53 26.11 7.41
CA ASP A 41 13.71 27.26 6.52
C ASP A 41 14.17 26.83 5.13
N VAL A 42 13.39 27.20 4.12
CA VAL A 42 13.66 26.92 2.71
C VAL A 42 13.77 28.24 1.96
N SER A 43 14.85 28.42 1.20
CA SER A 43 15.15 29.67 0.50
C SER A 43 15.35 29.46 -1.00
N PHE A 44 14.89 30.41 -1.80
CA PHE A 44 15.03 30.41 -3.25
C PHE A 44 15.39 31.80 -3.77
N GLU A 45 16.33 31.86 -4.71
CA GLU A 45 16.68 33.11 -5.41
C GLU A 45 15.72 33.37 -6.57
N THR A 46 15.16 34.58 -6.65
CA THR A 46 14.19 34.92 -7.68
C THR A 46 14.79 34.90 -9.09
N ASP A 47 16.09 35.16 -9.22
CA ASP A 47 16.83 35.10 -10.48
C ASP A 47 16.89 33.69 -11.08
N GLY A 48 16.63 32.65 -10.27
CA GLY A 48 16.45 31.27 -10.73
C GLY A 48 15.12 31.04 -11.46
N PHE A 49 14.18 31.99 -11.41
CA PHE A 49 12.86 31.90 -12.03
C PHE A 49 12.64 33.02 -13.04
N GLY A 50 12.20 32.66 -14.25
CA GLY A 50 11.67 33.65 -15.19
C GLY A 50 10.19 33.97 -14.91
N ASP A 51 9.71 35.08 -15.49
CA ASP A 51 8.28 35.45 -15.53
C ASP A 51 7.42 34.26 -16.00
N PHE A 52 6.69 33.64 -15.07
CA PHE A 52 5.95 32.41 -15.33
C PHE A 52 4.51 32.70 -15.78
N VAL A 53 3.97 31.83 -16.63
CA VAL A 53 2.60 31.97 -17.14
C VAL A 53 1.60 31.69 -16.02
N ILE A 54 0.67 32.62 -15.78
CA ILE A 54 -0.46 32.47 -14.84
C ILE A 54 -1.78 32.22 -15.54
N VAL A 55 -1.95 32.72 -16.77
CA VAL A 55 -3.10 32.43 -17.62
C VAL A 55 -2.61 32.15 -19.04
N LYS A 56 -3.01 31.01 -19.59
CA LYS A 56 -2.69 30.60 -20.96
C LYS A 56 -3.45 31.46 -21.98
N LYS A 57 -3.05 31.37 -23.25
CA LYS A 57 -3.69 32.09 -24.37
C LYS A 57 -5.17 31.75 -24.61
N ASP A 58 -5.62 30.62 -24.07
CA ASP A 58 -7.00 30.14 -24.12
C ASP A 58 -7.84 30.60 -22.91
N GLY A 59 -7.26 31.41 -22.01
CA GLY A 59 -7.92 31.92 -20.81
C GLY A 59 -7.85 30.98 -19.60
N VAL A 60 -7.27 29.79 -19.74
CA VAL A 60 -7.20 28.82 -18.64
C VAL A 60 -6.06 29.19 -17.68
N PRO A 61 -6.33 29.33 -16.36
CA PRO A 61 -5.29 29.59 -15.37
C PRO A 61 -4.33 28.41 -15.24
N THR A 62 -3.07 28.68 -14.91
CA THR A 62 -2.07 27.65 -14.64
C THR A 62 -2.06 27.25 -13.16
N TYR A 63 -1.49 26.08 -12.87
CA TYR A 63 -1.50 25.46 -11.55
C TYR A 63 -1.15 26.41 -10.40
N ASN A 64 -0.01 27.12 -10.45
CA ASN A 64 0.42 27.97 -9.34
C ASN A 64 -0.52 29.14 -9.06
N PHE A 65 -1.14 29.71 -10.11
CA PHE A 65 -2.13 30.77 -9.95
C PHE A 65 -3.46 30.23 -9.44
N ALA A 66 -3.97 29.17 -10.07
CA ALA A 66 -5.23 28.55 -9.69
C ALA A 66 -5.20 28.07 -8.23
N VAL A 67 -4.18 27.31 -7.84
CA VAL A 67 -4.09 26.75 -6.48
C VAL A 67 -3.93 27.84 -5.41
N ALA A 68 -3.15 28.89 -5.65
CA ALA A 68 -3.01 29.97 -4.67
C ALA A 68 -4.33 30.74 -4.47
N VAL A 69 -5.08 30.96 -5.56
CA VAL A 69 -6.42 31.58 -5.49
C VAL A 69 -7.41 30.65 -4.78
N ASP A 70 -7.47 29.38 -5.16
CA ASP A 70 -8.40 28.41 -4.58
C ASP A 70 -8.10 28.17 -3.10
N ASP A 71 -6.84 27.98 -2.72
CA ASP A 71 -6.43 27.80 -1.31
C ASP A 71 -6.86 28.99 -0.45
N HIS A 72 -6.68 30.22 -0.94
CA HIS A 72 -7.14 31.43 -0.24
C HIS A 72 -8.66 31.48 -0.11
N LEU A 73 -9.39 31.27 -1.22
CA LEU A 73 -10.85 31.32 -1.24
C LEU A 73 -11.50 30.22 -0.39
N MET A 74 -10.87 29.04 -0.34
CA MET A 74 -11.27 27.90 0.49
C MET A 74 -10.79 28.00 1.94
N LYS A 75 -10.00 29.04 2.28
CA LYS A 75 -9.46 29.29 3.62
C LYS A 75 -8.60 28.13 4.13
N ILE A 76 -7.78 27.58 3.25
CA ILE A 76 -6.82 26.54 3.61
C ILE A 76 -5.83 27.12 4.61
N SER A 77 -5.66 26.43 5.75
CA SER A 77 -4.72 26.86 6.80
C SER A 77 -3.35 26.20 6.66
N HIS A 78 -3.32 24.94 6.21
CA HIS A 78 -2.11 24.14 6.04
C HIS A 78 -2.15 23.42 4.69
N VAL A 79 -1.07 23.52 3.93
CA VAL A 79 -0.87 22.80 2.67
C VAL A 79 0.19 21.73 2.91
N LEU A 80 -0.25 20.48 3.01
CA LEU A 80 0.63 19.31 3.06
C LEU A 80 0.71 18.66 1.66
N ARG A 81 1.91 18.55 1.11
CA ARG A 81 2.13 17.99 -0.24
C ARG A 81 3.51 17.36 -0.37
N GLY A 82 3.73 16.59 -1.44
CA GLY A 82 5.03 15.99 -1.72
C GLY A 82 6.16 17.01 -1.92
N ASP A 83 7.36 16.67 -1.46
CA ASP A 83 8.61 17.45 -1.57
C ASP A 83 9.00 17.79 -3.02
N ASP A 84 8.54 17.00 -3.99
CA ASP A 84 8.71 17.31 -5.41
C ASP A 84 7.98 18.59 -5.86
N HIS A 85 7.07 19.11 -5.04
CA HIS A 85 6.38 20.37 -5.28
C HIS A 85 6.94 21.55 -4.51
N ILE A 86 8.03 21.40 -3.75
CA ILE A 86 8.60 22.48 -2.92
C ILE A 86 9.01 23.71 -3.73
N SER A 87 9.49 23.50 -4.96
CA SER A 87 9.86 24.57 -5.90
C SER A 87 8.68 25.39 -6.43
N ASN A 88 7.43 24.96 -6.19
CA ASN A 88 6.23 25.72 -6.53
C ASN A 88 5.82 26.70 -5.44
N THR A 89 6.19 26.45 -4.18
CA THR A 89 5.88 27.30 -3.03
C THR A 89 6.28 28.76 -3.21
N PRO A 90 7.53 29.11 -3.60
CA PRO A 90 7.89 30.52 -3.80
C PRO A 90 7.05 31.21 -4.88
N LYS A 91 6.64 30.47 -5.92
CA LYS A 91 5.75 31.02 -6.98
C LYS A 91 4.36 31.33 -6.44
N GLN A 92 3.83 30.46 -5.59
CA GLN A 92 2.52 30.65 -4.96
C GLN A 92 2.59 31.80 -3.95
N MET A 93 3.64 31.88 -3.14
CA MET A 93 3.85 32.97 -2.18
C MET A 93 3.89 34.34 -2.85
N MET A 94 4.57 34.47 -3.99
CA MET A 94 4.56 35.72 -4.77
C MET A 94 3.14 36.11 -5.22
N ILE A 95 2.27 35.13 -5.50
CA ILE A 95 0.87 35.40 -5.83
C ILE A 95 0.10 35.89 -4.60
N TYR A 96 0.27 35.23 -3.45
CA TYR A 96 -0.31 35.68 -2.17
C TYR A 96 0.13 37.12 -1.85
N GLU A 97 1.42 37.41 -1.95
CA GLU A 97 1.98 38.74 -1.72
C GLU A 97 1.41 39.79 -2.68
N ALA A 98 1.30 39.47 -3.98
CA ALA A 98 0.75 40.38 -4.97
C ALA A 98 -0.73 40.74 -4.70
N PHE A 99 -1.49 39.84 -4.08
CA PHE A 99 -2.87 40.12 -3.66
C PHE A 99 -2.98 40.68 -2.23
N GLY A 100 -1.88 40.78 -1.48
CA GLY A 100 -1.88 41.19 -0.08
C GLY A 100 -2.54 40.16 0.84
N TRP A 101 -2.47 38.87 0.48
CA TRP A 101 -3.02 37.76 1.26
C TRP A 101 -1.96 37.12 2.15
N GLU A 102 -2.41 36.57 3.27
CA GLU A 102 -1.58 35.72 4.12
C GLU A 102 -1.53 34.29 3.53
N PRO A 103 -0.34 33.72 3.26
CA PRO A 103 -0.22 32.36 2.77
C PRO A 103 -0.50 31.33 3.88
N PRO A 104 -0.97 30.12 3.53
CA PRO A 104 -1.10 29.02 4.49
C PRO A 104 0.28 28.56 5.00
N VAL A 105 0.27 27.79 6.08
CA VAL A 105 1.45 27.04 6.52
C VAL A 105 1.74 25.94 5.51
N PHE A 106 2.99 25.83 5.04
CA PHE A 106 3.39 24.77 4.12
C PHE A 106 4.12 23.65 4.86
N GLY A 107 3.84 22.40 4.48
CA GLY A 107 4.59 21.23 4.89
C GLY A 107 4.87 20.30 3.71
N HIS A 108 6.14 20.05 3.44
CA HIS A 108 6.56 19.21 2.31
C HIS A 108 6.93 17.80 2.78
N MET A 109 5.99 16.87 2.57
CA MET A 109 6.13 15.45 2.90
C MET A 109 7.21 14.79 2.05
N THR A 110 8.03 13.99 2.71
CA THR A 110 9.11 13.25 2.06
C THR A 110 8.61 12.32 0.95
N LEU A 111 9.47 12.07 -0.04
CA LEU A 111 9.13 11.17 -1.14
C LEU A 111 9.25 9.71 -0.69
N ILE A 112 8.35 8.89 -1.23
CA ILE A 112 8.45 7.44 -1.11
C ILE A 112 9.42 6.92 -2.18
N VAL A 113 10.33 6.06 -1.78
CA VAL A 113 11.39 5.47 -2.61
C VAL A 113 11.33 3.94 -2.60
N ASN A 114 11.85 3.31 -3.66
CA ASN A 114 12.04 1.86 -3.72
C ASN A 114 13.31 1.41 -2.97
N GLU A 115 13.59 0.10 -2.98
CA GLU A 115 14.78 -0.51 -2.39
C GLU A 115 16.11 0.05 -2.94
N SER A 116 16.09 0.53 -4.20
CA SER A 116 17.24 1.23 -4.81
C SER A 116 17.32 2.71 -4.45
N ARG A 117 16.52 3.20 -3.49
CA ARG A 117 16.38 4.60 -3.08
C ARG A 117 16.01 5.56 -4.21
N LYS A 118 15.37 5.05 -5.28
CA LYS A 118 14.83 5.88 -6.35
C LYS A 118 13.37 6.21 -6.04
N LYS A 119 12.95 7.42 -6.39
CA LYS A 119 11.55 7.85 -6.28
C LYS A 119 10.65 6.84 -6.97
N LEU A 120 9.59 6.41 -6.28
CA LEU A 120 8.57 5.58 -6.90
C LEU A 120 7.94 6.31 -8.09
N SER A 121 7.79 5.58 -9.18
CA SER A 121 7.24 6.12 -10.41
C SER A 121 6.22 5.15 -10.98
N LYS A 122 5.33 5.64 -11.84
CA LYS A 122 4.35 4.79 -12.52
C LYS A 122 4.97 3.72 -13.46
N ARG A 123 6.29 3.76 -13.65
CA ARG A 123 7.05 2.84 -14.50
C ARG A 123 7.89 1.87 -13.68
N ASP A 124 7.81 1.95 -12.35
CA ASP A 124 8.53 1.06 -11.47
C ASP A 124 7.76 -0.25 -11.31
N GLU A 125 8.07 -1.22 -12.17
CA GLU A 125 7.47 -2.56 -12.13
C GLU A 125 7.93 -3.38 -10.91
N SER A 126 8.88 -2.86 -10.11
CA SER A 126 9.33 -3.56 -8.92
C SER A 126 8.31 -3.56 -7.79
N ILE A 127 7.27 -2.73 -7.81
CA ILE A 127 6.20 -2.67 -6.80
C ILE A 127 4.81 -2.54 -7.43
N ILE A 128 3.77 -2.91 -6.67
CA ILE A 128 2.38 -2.58 -7.02
C ILE A 128 2.20 -1.08 -6.75
N GLN A 129 1.70 -0.34 -7.73
CA GLN A 129 1.66 1.13 -7.67
C GLN A 129 0.25 1.68 -7.43
N PHE A 130 -0.76 0.89 -7.75
CA PHE A 130 -2.17 1.26 -7.67
C PHE A 130 -2.80 0.59 -6.45
N ILE A 131 -3.60 1.35 -5.69
CA ILE A 131 -4.27 0.82 -4.50
C ILE A 131 -5.29 -0.25 -4.89
N GLU A 132 -5.92 -0.08 -6.04
CA GLU A 132 -6.88 -1.02 -6.63
C GLU A 132 -6.27 -2.40 -6.85
N GLN A 133 -4.98 -2.48 -7.19
CA GLN A 133 -4.30 -3.76 -7.39
C GLN A 133 -4.02 -4.49 -6.06
N TYR A 134 -3.88 -3.76 -4.95
CA TYR A 134 -3.81 -4.37 -3.62
C TYR A 134 -5.16 -4.91 -3.18
N GLU A 135 -6.24 -4.16 -3.47
CA GLU A 135 -7.62 -4.62 -3.25
C GLU A 135 -7.92 -5.89 -4.06
N GLU A 136 -7.50 -5.94 -5.34
CA GLU A 136 -7.60 -7.13 -6.21
C GLU A 136 -6.87 -8.37 -5.68
N LEU A 137 -5.88 -8.22 -4.80
CA LEU A 137 -5.18 -9.32 -4.15
C LEU A 137 -5.80 -9.70 -2.79
N GLY A 138 -6.76 -8.93 -2.30
CA GLY A 138 -7.33 -9.09 -0.97
C GLY A 138 -6.43 -8.54 0.15
N TYR A 139 -5.77 -7.39 -0.08
CA TYR A 139 -5.21 -6.60 1.03
C TYR A 139 -6.31 -5.83 1.75
N LEU A 140 -6.15 -5.67 3.07
CA LEU A 140 -7.10 -4.93 3.89
C LEU A 140 -6.83 -3.42 3.83
N PRO A 141 -7.87 -2.58 3.69
CA PRO A 141 -7.70 -1.14 3.63
C PRO A 141 -7.09 -0.58 4.93
N GLU A 142 -7.36 -1.19 6.09
CA GLU A 142 -6.80 -0.82 7.38
C GLU A 142 -5.27 -0.99 7.41
N ALA A 143 -4.77 -2.11 6.88
CA ALA A 143 -3.34 -2.38 6.82
C ALA A 143 -2.63 -1.43 5.85
N LEU A 144 -3.23 -1.15 4.69
CA LEU A 144 -2.71 -0.16 3.74
C LEU A 144 -2.69 1.24 4.36
N PHE A 145 -3.76 1.63 5.06
CA PHE A 145 -3.83 2.91 5.76
C PHE A 145 -2.73 3.02 6.82
N ASN A 146 -2.55 1.99 7.64
CA ASN A 146 -1.49 1.92 8.65
C ASN A 146 -0.11 2.01 8.00
N PHE A 147 0.15 1.20 6.97
CA PHE A 147 1.44 1.17 6.31
C PHE A 147 1.79 2.52 5.69
N ILE A 148 0.87 3.11 4.91
CA ILE A 148 1.07 4.40 4.25
C ILE A 148 1.25 5.52 5.28
N THR A 149 0.52 5.49 6.39
CA THR A 149 0.69 6.49 7.46
C THR A 149 2.11 6.45 8.04
N LEU A 150 2.70 5.27 8.20
CA LEU A 150 4.08 5.12 8.66
C LEU A 150 5.14 5.50 7.59
N LEU A 151 4.74 5.75 6.34
CA LEU A 151 5.63 6.27 5.30
C LEU A 151 5.79 7.79 5.46
N GLY A 152 6.81 8.20 6.21
CA GLY A 152 7.13 9.61 6.40
C GLY A 152 6.57 10.21 7.69
N TRP A 153 5.99 9.39 8.56
CA TRP A 153 5.63 9.71 9.93
C TRP A 153 5.97 8.52 10.82
N SER A 154 6.31 8.75 12.09
CA SER A 154 6.65 7.65 13.00
C SER A 154 6.03 7.88 14.38
N PRO A 155 5.34 6.91 15.00
CA PRO A 155 4.72 7.06 16.32
C PRO A 155 5.75 7.07 17.45
N VAL A 156 5.35 7.50 18.64
CA VAL A 156 6.16 7.33 19.86
C VAL A 156 6.18 5.84 20.22
N GLY A 157 7.37 5.28 20.46
CA GLY A 157 7.54 3.88 20.86
C GLY A 157 7.87 2.95 19.69
N GLU A 158 7.60 1.67 19.88
CA GLU A 158 7.93 0.59 18.93
C GLU A 158 6.68 -0.07 18.33
N GLU A 159 5.48 0.40 18.70
CA GLU A 159 4.23 -0.11 18.14
C GLU A 159 4.11 0.29 16.67
N GLU A 160 3.67 -0.66 15.84
CA GLU A 160 3.53 -0.48 14.39
C GLU A 160 2.13 -0.79 13.88
N ILE A 161 1.28 -1.41 14.70
CA ILE A 161 -0.09 -1.78 14.33
C ILE A 161 -1.06 -0.84 15.05
N PHE A 162 -1.82 -0.06 14.28
CA PHE A 162 -2.78 0.91 14.80
C PHE A 162 -4.05 0.97 13.97
N THR A 163 -5.17 1.05 14.67
CA THR A 163 -6.44 1.48 14.09
C THR A 163 -6.39 2.93 13.61
N LYS A 164 -7.33 3.29 12.75
CA LYS A 164 -7.49 4.67 12.28
C LYS A 164 -7.74 5.64 13.43
N GLU A 165 -8.56 5.25 14.40
CA GLU A 165 -8.89 6.04 15.58
C GLU A 165 -7.66 6.28 16.46
N GLU A 166 -6.81 5.27 16.62
CA GLU A 166 -5.53 5.41 17.32
C GLU A 166 -4.63 6.42 16.61
N PHE A 167 -4.46 6.32 15.29
CA PHE A 167 -3.72 7.31 14.52
C PHE A 167 -4.27 8.73 14.72
N ILE A 168 -5.59 8.93 14.66
CA ILE A 168 -6.20 10.25 14.88
C ILE A 168 -5.83 10.80 16.26
N ASN A 169 -5.76 9.95 17.29
CA ASN A 169 -5.46 10.37 18.65
C ASN A 169 -3.96 10.67 18.87
N ILE A 170 -3.07 9.95 18.18
CA ILE A 170 -1.61 10.06 18.40
C ILE A 170 -0.89 10.90 17.34
N PHE A 171 -1.57 11.31 16.27
CA PHE A 171 -0.96 12.04 15.17
C PHE A 171 -0.39 13.38 15.66
N ASP A 172 0.89 13.56 15.42
CA ASP A 172 1.64 14.78 15.72
C ASP A 172 2.44 15.18 14.49
N ALA A 173 2.20 16.38 13.99
CA ALA A 173 2.84 16.88 12.78
C ALA A 173 4.35 17.11 12.95
N ASP A 174 4.82 17.34 14.19
CA ASP A 174 6.25 17.49 14.48
C ASP A 174 7.03 16.19 14.26
N ARG A 175 6.32 15.07 14.10
CA ARG A 175 6.87 13.73 13.85
C ARG A 175 6.90 13.35 12.36
N LEU A 176 6.57 14.29 11.47
CA LEU A 176 6.80 14.13 10.03
C LEU A 176 8.31 14.07 9.75
N SER A 177 8.71 13.07 8.97
CA SER A 177 10.12 12.79 8.67
C SER A 177 10.65 13.65 7.53
N LYS A 178 11.88 14.14 7.71
CA LYS A 178 12.66 14.81 6.66
C LYS A 178 13.27 13.82 5.65
N SER A 179 13.46 12.56 6.08
CA SER A 179 14.14 11.50 5.31
C SER A 179 13.21 10.78 4.35
N PRO A 180 13.67 10.32 3.16
CA PRO A 180 12.86 9.51 2.25
C PRO A 180 12.25 8.27 2.93
N ALA A 181 11.00 7.96 2.61
CA ALA A 181 10.32 6.78 3.14
C ALA A 181 10.52 5.59 2.19
N LEU A 182 11.12 4.50 2.69
CA LEU A 182 11.28 3.28 1.89
C LEU A 182 9.95 2.52 1.82
N PHE A 183 9.51 2.18 0.61
CA PHE A 183 8.42 1.25 0.41
C PHE A 183 8.93 -0.18 0.60
N ASP A 184 8.74 -0.71 1.80
CA ASP A 184 9.09 -2.10 2.14
C ASP A 184 7.88 -3.02 1.94
N LYS A 185 7.93 -3.83 0.88
CA LYS A 185 6.88 -4.80 0.58
C LYS A 185 6.73 -5.88 1.65
N GLN A 186 7.84 -6.38 2.17
CA GLN A 186 7.80 -7.47 3.16
C GLN A 186 7.13 -6.98 4.43
N LYS A 187 7.43 -5.74 4.84
CA LYS A 187 6.75 -5.09 5.95
C LYS A 187 5.26 -4.92 5.70
N LEU A 188 4.85 -4.45 4.52
CA LEU A 188 3.43 -4.33 4.18
C LEU A 188 2.72 -5.70 4.22
N THR A 189 3.33 -6.75 3.64
CA THR A 189 2.77 -8.10 3.67
C THR A 189 2.65 -8.64 5.09
N TRP A 190 3.70 -8.49 5.92
CA TRP A 190 3.66 -8.86 7.34
C TRP A 190 2.58 -8.09 8.11
N MET A 191 2.46 -6.79 7.87
CA MET A 191 1.46 -5.94 8.51
C MET A 191 0.06 -6.40 8.13
N ASN A 192 -0.21 -6.62 6.84
CA ASN A 192 -1.51 -7.11 6.39
C ASN A 192 -1.85 -8.49 7.00
N ASN A 193 -0.87 -9.38 7.18
CA ASN A 193 -1.06 -10.63 7.94
C ASN A 193 -1.53 -10.37 9.39
N GLN A 194 -1.00 -9.36 10.08
CA GLN A 194 -1.48 -9.02 11.44
C GLN A 194 -2.96 -8.63 11.44
N TYR A 195 -3.43 -7.94 10.40
CA TYR A 195 -4.84 -7.58 10.25
C TYR A 195 -5.70 -8.77 9.82
N VAL A 196 -5.25 -9.59 8.86
CA VAL A 196 -5.97 -10.79 8.39
C VAL A 196 -6.21 -11.78 9.53
N LYS A 197 -5.24 -11.95 10.43
CA LYS A 197 -5.37 -12.78 11.64
C LYS A 197 -6.44 -12.30 12.62
N GLN A 198 -6.74 -11.01 12.61
CA GLN A 198 -7.73 -10.40 13.51
C GLN A 198 -9.15 -10.44 12.94
N LEU A 199 -9.30 -10.78 11.66
CA LEU A 199 -10.62 -10.97 11.06
C LEU A 199 -11.37 -12.12 11.76
N ASP A 200 -12.67 -11.97 11.87
CA ASP A 200 -13.53 -13.14 12.09
C ASP A 200 -13.50 -14.06 10.85
N ALA A 201 -13.89 -15.31 11.06
CA ALA A 201 -13.78 -16.34 10.03
C ALA A 201 -14.66 -16.04 8.79
N ASP A 202 -15.83 -15.42 8.98
CA ASP A 202 -16.71 -15.05 7.86
C ASP A 202 -16.04 -13.96 6.99
N SER A 203 -15.46 -12.94 7.62
CA SER A 203 -14.70 -11.89 6.93
C SER A 203 -13.48 -12.46 6.18
N ALA A 204 -12.75 -13.41 6.78
CA ALA A 204 -11.64 -14.09 6.11
C ALA A 204 -12.10 -14.89 4.89
N VAL A 205 -13.28 -15.54 4.97
CA VAL A 205 -13.90 -16.25 3.84
C VAL A 205 -14.30 -15.27 2.74
N GLU A 206 -14.93 -14.15 3.08
CA GLU A 206 -15.30 -13.11 2.10
C GLU A 206 -14.09 -12.57 1.34
N LEU A 207 -12.96 -12.37 2.03
CA LEU A 207 -11.70 -11.93 1.45
C LEU A 207 -11.10 -12.98 0.49
N SER A 208 -11.29 -14.27 0.78
CA SER A 208 -10.59 -15.39 0.13
C SER A 208 -11.38 -16.01 -1.02
N LEU A 209 -12.71 -16.09 -0.87
CA LEU A 209 -13.61 -16.82 -1.76
C LEU A 209 -13.55 -16.35 -3.23
N PRO A 210 -13.47 -15.04 -3.55
CA PRO A 210 -13.36 -14.60 -4.94
C PRO A 210 -12.18 -15.24 -5.68
N HIS A 211 -11.04 -15.40 -5.00
CA HIS A 211 -9.82 -15.98 -5.58
C HIS A 211 -9.95 -17.49 -5.81
N LEU A 212 -10.59 -18.22 -4.89
CA LEU A 212 -10.89 -19.65 -5.08
C LEU A 212 -11.83 -19.87 -6.28
N ILE A 213 -12.83 -19.01 -6.46
CA ILE A 213 -13.75 -19.07 -7.60
C ILE A 213 -13.01 -18.76 -8.91
N GLU A 214 -12.23 -17.68 -8.94
CA GLU A 214 -11.46 -17.28 -10.13
C GLU A 214 -10.45 -18.34 -10.56
N ALA A 215 -9.78 -18.98 -9.59
CA ALA A 215 -8.86 -20.09 -9.84
C ALA A 215 -9.56 -21.42 -10.20
N GLY A 216 -10.89 -21.44 -10.27
CA GLY A 216 -11.69 -22.63 -10.59
C GLY A 216 -11.63 -23.73 -9.53
N LYS A 217 -11.24 -23.39 -8.29
CA LYS A 217 -11.15 -24.33 -7.17
C LYS A 217 -12.52 -24.64 -6.59
N VAL A 218 -13.40 -23.66 -6.57
CA VAL A 218 -14.79 -23.81 -6.12
C VAL A 218 -15.76 -23.14 -7.08
N SER A 219 -17.01 -23.57 -7.05
CA SER A 219 -18.09 -22.99 -7.86
C SER A 219 -18.62 -21.71 -7.22
N LYS A 220 -19.16 -20.78 -8.03
CA LYS A 220 -19.92 -19.64 -7.50
C LYS A 220 -21.27 -20.07 -6.89
N SER A 221 -21.84 -21.15 -7.39
CA SER A 221 -23.10 -21.72 -6.91
C SER A 221 -22.82 -22.95 -6.05
N MET A 222 -22.41 -22.71 -4.80
CA MET A 222 -22.16 -23.72 -3.78
C MET A 222 -23.43 -24.08 -2.99
N THR A 223 -23.53 -25.35 -2.63
CA THR A 223 -24.43 -25.90 -1.60
C THR A 223 -24.05 -25.42 -0.19
N ALA A 224 -24.88 -25.71 0.80
CA ALA A 224 -24.56 -25.37 2.20
C ALA A 224 -23.30 -26.10 2.68
N ASP A 225 -23.19 -27.39 2.40
CA ASP A 225 -22.07 -28.24 2.80
C ASP A 225 -20.75 -27.77 2.14
N GLU A 226 -20.78 -27.36 0.87
CA GLU A 226 -19.60 -26.80 0.19
C GLU A 226 -19.17 -25.46 0.81
N LYS A 227 -20.12 -24.61 1.23
CA LYS A 227 -19.79 -23.35 1.91
C LYS A 227 -19.16 -23.60 3.27
N GLU A 228 -19.69 -24.55 4.04
CA GLU A 228 -19.13 -24.94 5.33
C GLU A 228 -17.72 -25.53 5.16
N TRP A 229 -17.50 -26.33 4.12
CA TRP A 229 -16.18 -26.84 3.78
C TRP A 229 -15.20 -25.73 3.40
N VAL A 230 -15.60 -24.76 2.57
CA VAL A 230 -14.76 -23.58 2.24
C VAL A 230 -14.45 -22.76 3.49
N HIS A 231 -15.43 -22.57 4.37
CA HIS A 231 -15.22 -21.87 5.63
C HIS A 231 -14.16 -22.58 6.48
N GLY A 232 -14.24 -23.91 6.62
CA GLY A 232 -13.22 -24.71 7.30
C GLY A 232 -11.84 -24.62 6.64
N LEU A 233 -11.79 -24.65 5.31
CA LEU A 233 -10.55 -24.53 4.54
C LEU A 233 -9.87 -23.17 4.74
N VAL A 234 -10.61 -22.07 4.65
CA VAL A 234 -10.07 -20.72 4.88
C VAL A 234 -9.63 -20.57 6.32
N SER A 235 -10.45 -21.00 7.29
CA SER A 235 -10.13 -20.93 8.72
C SER A 235 -8.85 -21.69 9.07
N LEU A 236 -8.59 -22.82 8.41
CA LEU A 236 -7.36 -23.61 8.58
C LEU A 236 -6.10 -22.82 8.19
N TYR A 237 -6.20 -21.98 7.17
CA TYR A 237 -5.06 -21.24 6.60
C TYR A 237 -5.00 -19.76 6.98
N GLN A 238 -6.03 -19.20 7.63
CA GLN A 238 -6.11 -17.77 7.97
C GLN A 238 -4.83 -17.26 8.68
N GLU A 239 -4.29 -18.02 9.63
CA GLU A 239 -3.06 -17.67 10.35
C GLU A 239 -1.80 -17.57 9.45
N GLN A 240 -1.81 -18.25 8.30
CA GLN A 240 -0.72 -18.25 7.32
C GLN A 240 -0.93 -17.22 6.21
N MET A 241 -2.15 -16.73 6.04
CA MET A 241 -2.50 -15.80 4.98
C MET A 241 -2.09 -14.37 5.32
N SER A 242 -1.39 -13.75 4.39
CA SER A 242 -1.07 -12.33 4.40
C SER A 242 -2.08 -11.52 3.62
N PHE A 243 -2.74 -12.07 2.59
CA PHE A 243 -3.81 -11.43 1.80
C PHE A 243 -4.69 -12.51 1.14
N GLY A 244 -5.88 -12.13 0.70
CA GLY A 244 -6.92 -13.05 0.20
C GLY A 244 -6.45 -14.06 -0.84
N ALA A 245 -5.68 -13.63 -1.84
CA ALA A 245 -5.26 -14.48 -2.96
C ALA A 245 -4.33 -15.64 -2.58
N GLU A 246 -3.62 -15.57 -1.44
CA GLU A 246 -2.72 -16.66 -1.01
C GLU A 246 -3.45 -17.96 -0.69
N ILE A 247 -4.76 -17.89 -0.42
CA ILE A 247 -5.57 -19.08 -0.15
C ILE A 247 -5.47 -20.11 -1.28
N VAL A 248 -5.31 -19.68 -2.54
CA VAL A 248 -5.31 -20.56 -3.71
C VAL A 248 -4.10 -21.49 -3.71
N GLU A 249 -2.93 -20.93 -3.40
CA GLU A 249 -1.66 -21.67 -3.32
C GLU A 249 -1.66 -22.55 -2.05
N LEU A 250 -2.03 -21.96 -0.89
CA LEU A 250 -2.04 -22.64 0.41
C LEU A 250 -2.96 -23.86 0.44
N SER A 251 -4.13 -23.76 -0.20
CA SER A 251 -5.13 -24.83 -0.22
C SER A 251 -4.97 -25.82 -1.39
N GLN A 252 -3.93 -25.68 -2.21
CA GLN A 252 -3.81 -26.42 -3.48
C GLN A 252 -3.93 -27.95 -3.30
N LEU A 253 -3.43 -28.50 -2.20
CA LEU A 253 -3.48 -29.94 -1.89
C LEU A 253 -4.90 -30.48 -1.75
N PHE A 254 -5.87 -29.67 -1.32
CA PHE A 254 -7.26 -30.08 -1.18
C PHE A 254 -7.99 -30.25 -2.52
N PHE A 255 -7.36 -29.83 -3.63
CA PHE A 255 -7.92 -29.89 -4.98
C PHE A 255 -7.12 -30.80 -5.93
N LYS A 256 -6.33 -31.72 -5.38
CA LYS A 256 -5.51 -32.68 -6.14
C LYS A 256 -5.88 -34.11 -5.75
N ASP A 257 -6.09 -34.97 -6.75
CA ASP A 257 -6.27 -36.42 -6.55
C ASP A 257 -4.92 -37.16 -6.46
N GLU A 258 -3.88 -36.61 -7.08
CA GLU A 258 -2.52 -37.15 -7.08
C GLU A 258 -1.55 -36.16 -6.44
N VAL A 259 -0.70 -36.67 -5.55
CA VAL A 259 0.32 -35.87 -4.85
C VAL A 259 1.68 -36.08 -5.51
N GLU A 260 2.27 -34.99 -5.98
CA GLU A 260 3.66 -34.97 -6.43
C GLU A 260 4.58 -34.69 -5.25
N PHE A 261 5.53 -35.59 -4.99
CA PHE A 261 6.47 -35.44 -3.88
C PHE A 261 7.76 -34.75 -4.34
N GLU A 262 8.13 -33.70 -3.60
CA GLU A 262 9.43 -33.03 -3.70
C GLU A 262 10.58 -33.97 -3.27
N ALA A 263 11.82 -33.56 -3.50
CA ALA A 263 13.00 -34.40 -3.24
C ALA A 263 13.09 -34.78 -1.76
N GLU A 264 12.89 -33.82 -0.88
CA GLU A 264 12.91 -33.98 0.58
C GLU A 264 11.78 -34.93 1.04
N ALA A 265 10.58 -34.79 0.47
CA ALA A 265 9.47 -35.68 0.78
C ALA A 265 9.76 -37.12 0.33
N LYS A 266 10.40 -37.32 -0.83
CA LYS A 266 10.83 -38.65 -1.30
C LYS A 266 11.90 -39.27 -0.41
N GLU A 267 12.81 -38.48 0.15
CA GLU A 267 13.80 -38.96 1.11
C GLU A 267 13.14 -39.46 2.39
N VAL A 268 12.17 -38.70 2.92
CA VAL A 268 11.38 -39.10 4.10
C VAL A 268 10.60 -40.39 3.80
N LEU A 269 9.90 -40.45 2.67
CA LEU A 269 9.10 -41.62 2.27
C LEU A 269 9.94 -42.90 2.06
N ALA A 270 11.24 -42.77 1.83
CA ALA A 270 12.16 -43.88 1.68
C ALA A 270 12.69 -44.43 3.02
N GLU A 271 12.38 -43.78 4.16
CA GLU A 271 12.81 -44.25 5.48
C GLU A 271 12.17 -45.61 5.84
N GLU A 272 12.95 -46.48 6.51
CA GLU A 272 12.59 -47.88 6.74
C GLU A 272 11.27 -48.08 7.50
N GLN A 273 10.89 -47.14 8.38
CA GLN A 273 9.65 -47.24 9.16
C GLN A 273 8.40 -46.87 8.37
N VAL A 274 8.52 -46.10 7.27
CA VAL A 274 7.36 -45.50 6.60
C VAL A 274 6.35 -46.56 6.13
N PRO A 275 6.75 -47.67 5.49
CA PRO A 275 5.80 -48.72 5.10
C PRO A 275 5.02 -49.32 6.28
N GLU A 276 5.66 -49.46 7.44
CA GLU A 276 5.01 -49.98 8.66
C GLU A 276 4.02 -48.96 9.23
N VAL A 277 4.44 -47.70 9.38
CA VAL A 277 3.63 -46.61 9.93
C VAL A 277 2.43 -46.32 9.04
N MET A 278 2.64 -46.20 7.72
CA MET A 278 1.56 -45.93 6.76
C MET A 278 0.53 -47.05 6.71
N LYS A 279 0.99 -48.32 6.75
CA LYS A 279 0.08 -49.46 6.77
C LYS A 279 -0.74 -49.50 8.07
N ALA A 280 -0.11 -49.26 9.21
CA ALA A 280 -0.81 -49.19 10.49
C ALA A 280 -1.82 -48.03 10.52
N PHE A 281 -1.46 -46.87 9.99
CA PHE A 281 -2.36 -45.72 9.93
C PHE A 281 -3.54 -45.96 9.00
N LEU A 282 -3.32 -46.54 7.82
CA LEU A 282 -4.40 -46.92 6.90
C LEU A 282 -5.42 -47.84 7.59
N GLN A 283 -4.95 -48.85 8.35
CA GLN A 283 -5.84 -49.76 9.08
C GLN A 283 -6.68 -49.04 10.14
N GLU A 284 -6.10 -48.09 10.88
CA GLU A 284 -6.85 -47.30 11.86
C GLU A 284 -7.89 -46.41 11.18
N ILE A 285 -7.56 -45.79 10.04
CA ILE A 285 -8.47 -44.92 9.29
C ILE A 285 -9.61 -45.71 8.62
N GLU A 286 -9.34 -46.87 8.04
CA GLU A 286 -10.36 -47.76 7.46
C GLU A 286 -11.36 -48.27 8.51
N GLY A 287 -10.95 -48.32 9.77
CA GLY A 287 -11.79 -48.73 10.90
C GLY A 287 -12.58 -47.60 11.57
N LEU A 288 -12.44 -46.34 11.13
CA LEU A 288 -13.15 -45.22 11.74
C LEU A 288 -14.64 -45.23 11.37
N GLU A 289 -15.50 -45.16 12.39
CA GLU A 289 -16.95 -44.94 12.19
C GLU A 289 -17.25 -43.47 11.86
N GLU A 290 -16.40 -42.55 12.33
CA GLU A 290 -16.55 -41.10 12.18
C GLU A 290 -15.22 -40.46 11.76
N PHE A 291 -15.26 -39.63 10.71
CA PHE A 291 -14.09 -38.92 10.22
C PHE A 291 -14.00 -37.53 10.86
N SER A 292 -13.44 -37.47 12.08
CA SER A 292 -13.26 -36.23 12.85
C SER A 292 -11.82 -36.05 13.33
N ALA A 293 -11.43 -34.80 13.60
CA ALA A 293 -10.07 -34.50 14.05
C ALA A 293 -9.67 -35.23 15.35
N ASP A 294 -10.62 -35.40 16.28
CA ASP A 294 -10.39 -36.09 17.54
C ASP A 294 -10.19 -37.60 17.33
N GLU A 295 -10.96 -38.22 16.43
CA GLU A 295 -10.78 -39.63 16.09
C GLU A 295 -9.48 -39.86 15.33
N ILE A 296 -9.14 -39.03 14.34
CA ILE A 296 -7.85 -39.11 13.63
C ILE A 296 -6.69 -39.00 14.61
N LYS A 297 -6.78 -38.09 15.59
CA LYS A 297 -5.76 -37.95 16.64
C LYS A 297 -5.64 -39.19 17.53
N LYS A 298 -6.75 -39.90 17.81
CA LYS A 298 -6.73 -41.18 18.52
C LYS A 298 -6.07 -42.27 17.67
N SER A 299 -6.40 -42.35 16.37
CA SER A 299 -5.77 -43.26 15.41
C SER A 299 -4.25 -43.06 15.35
N ILE A 300 -3.76 -41.82 15.24
CA ILE A 300 -2.31 -41.53 15.26
C ILE A 300 -1.65 -42.03 16.55
N LYS A 301 -2.32 -41.87 17.71
CA LYS A 301 -1.82 -42.41 18.99
C LYS A 301 -1.84 -43.94 19.04
N ALA A 302 -2.80 -44.59 18.40
CA ALA A 302 -2.85 -46.04 18.29
C ALA A 302 -1.68 -46.56 17.44
N VAL A 303 -1.40 -45.94 16.29
CA VAL A 303 -0.22 -46.21 15.45
C VAL A 303 1.08 -46.03 16.21
N GLN A 304 1.20 -44.94 16.98
CA GLN A 304 2.36 -44.69 17.84
C GLN A 304 2.59 -45.86 18.82
N LYS A 305 1.51 -46.40 19.41
CA LYS A 305 1.58 -47.49 20.39
C LYS A 305 1.89 -48.84 19.75
N SER A 306 1.33 -49.13 18.57
CA SER A 306 1.50 -50.41 17.89
C SER A 306 2.87 -50.55 17.22
N THR A 307 3.36 -49.48 16.59
CA THR A 307 4.64 -49.48 15.87
C THR A 307 5.83 -49.06 16.75
N GLY A 308 5.58 -48.31 17.82
CA GLY A 308 6.62 -47.78 18.71
C GLY A 308 7.35 -46.53 18.18
N HIS A 309 7.10 -46.09 16.93
CA HIS A 309 7.69 -44.90 16.34
C HIS A 309 7.10 -43.61 16.92
N LYS A 310 7.92 -42.55 17.05
CA LYS A 310 7.54 -41.27 17.68
C LYS A 310 8.24 -40.10 16.98
N GLY A 311 7.72 -38.89 17.21
CA GLY A 311 8.33 -37.66 16.68
C GLY A 311 8.37 -37.69 15.15
N LYS A 312 9.50 -37.27 14.55
CA LYS A 312 9.63 -37.23 13.08
C LYS A 312 9.28 -38.57 12.42
N LYS A 313 9.69 -39.70 12.99
CA LYS A 313 9.43 -41.04 12.44
C LYS A 313 7.94 -41.44 12.37
N LEU A 314 7.06 -40.70 13.04
CA LEU A 314 5.62 -40.94 13.05
C LEU A 314 4.85 -39.90 12.21
N PHE A 315 5.31 -38.64 12.20
CA PHE A 315 4.57 -37.50 11.67
C PHE A 315 5.07 -36.97 10.33
N MET A 316 6.33 -37.25 9.97
CA MET A 316 6.90 -36.93 8.66
C MET A 316 6.80 -38.16 7.77
#